data_AF-A0A9P9YF07-F1
#
_entry.id   AF-A0A9P9YF07-F1
#
_cell.length_a   1.000
_cell.length_b   1.000
_cell.length_c   1.000
_cell.angle_alpha   90.00
_cell.angle_beta   90.00
_cell.angle_gamma   90.00
#
_symmetry.space_group_name_H-M   'P 1'
#
loop_
_entity.id
_entity.type
_entity.pdbx_description
1 polymer ?
#
loop_
_entity_poly.entity_id
_entity_poly.type
_entity_poly.pdbx_seq_one_letter_code
_entity_poly.pdbx_strand_id
1 'polypeptide(L)'
;MLMTGRFLGGIASALIFTAQPMYLLELAPSELSGSVGVFTCIGVTGGILLAQVFTLTHLLGNERLWPYALSAYSLLVMALLLLLWWFPESPRWLFLHKRDSAASERALLRVRGKNTEEEVQQELLEMRDTLEAKASSEASSLCSVLGDRELWLPLLLVCSFQATQQLSGVNAIFFYSLSILTGAGFSAGAATWLNLGIGGFNLGTSLLGPLLIRRFPRRPLMMISCSTCALALLAMSLGLFFLERSESTVLTYFCAAFILTFILGFQLGLGPIAYFIGSELLEDSPRPVAMSMGSLFSWIGNFLVGIVLPPAPECLELVRLHPVHVRVPLLPAPHLAIPAGDTW
;
A
#
# COMPACT_ATOMS: atom_id res chain seq x y z
N MET A 1 -8.67 22.50 15.16
CA MET A 1 -9.71 21.46 14.92
C MET A 1 -9.37 20.53 13.77
N LEU A 2 -9.01 21.02 12.58
CA LEU A 2 -8.66 20.15 11.44
C LEU A 2 -7.50 19.18 11.75
N MET A 3 -6.42 19.65 12.37
CA MET A 3 -5.28 18.80 12.73
C MET A 3 -5.66 17.69 13.73
N THR A 4 -6.46 18.02 14.73
CA THR A 4 -7.01 17.06 15.70
C THR A 4 -7.90 16.02 15.01
N GLY A 5 -8.74 16.45 14.06
CA GLY A 5 -9.57 15.55 13.26
C GLY A 5 -8.74 14.60 12.39
N ARG A 6 -7.67 15.10 11.76
CA ARG A 6 -6.72 14.26 10.99
C ARG A 6 -5.99 13.26 11.89
N PHE A 7 -5.59 13.68 13.08
CA PHE A 7 -4.95 12.80 14.06
C PHE A 7 -5.88 11.67 14.52
N LEU A 8 -7.13 12.01 14.90
CA LEU A 8 -8.14 11.01 15.28
C LEU A 8 -8.51 10.08 14.12
N GLY A 9 -8.66 10.63 12.91
CA GLY A 9 -8.89 9.85 11.70
C GLY A 9 -7.73 8.90 11.37
N GLY A 10 -6.50 9.31 11.66
CA GLY A 10 -5.31 8.46 11.56
C GLY A 10 -5.35 7.28 12.53
N ILE A 11 -5.71 7.51 13.80
CA ILE A 11 -5.87 6.44 14.79
C ILE A 11 -6.98 5.46 14.34
N ALA A 12 -8.13 5.98 13.91
CA ALA A 12 -9.23 5.16 13.42
C ALA A 12 -8.80 4.32 12.20
N SER A 13 -8.07 4.92 11.25
CA SER A 13 -7.55 4.22 10.09
C SER A 13 -6.59 3.11 10.50
N ALA A 14 -5.66 3.37 11.42
CA ALA A 14 -4.71 2.36 11.91
C ALA A 14 -5.40 1.15 12.57
N LEU A 15 -6.46 1.38 13.35
CA LEU A 15 -7.27 0.30 13.92
C LEU A 15 -8.00 -0.49 12.83
N ILE A 16 -8.54 0.17 11.80
CA ILE A 16 -9.21 -0.50 10.69
C ILE A 16 -8.21 -1.33 9.88
N PHE A 17 -7.04 -0.78 9.55
CA PHE A 17 -5.99 -1.48 8.78
C PHE A 17 -5.43 -2.71 9.48
N THR A 18 -5.53 -2.79 10.81
CA THR A 18 -5.13 -3.98 11.58
C THR A 18 -6.29 -4.97 11.72
N ALA A 19 -7.48 -4.50 12.10
CA ALA A 19 -8.63 -5.36 12.34
C ALA A 19 -9.23 -5.96 11.06
N GLN A 20 -9.34 -5.18 9.98
CA GLN A 20 -10.03 -5.60 8.75
C GLN A 20 -9.36 -6.81 8.09
N PRO A 21 -8.02 -6.84 7.84
CA PRO A 21 -7.40 -8.00 7.21
C PRO A 21 -7.51 -9.26 8.07
N MET A 22 -7.38 -9.12 9.40
CA MET A 22 -7.55 -10.25 10.33
C MET A 22 -8.96 -10.82 10.26
N TYR A 23 -9.99 -9.96 10.35
CA TYR A 23 -11.38 -10.37 10.23
C TYR A 23 -11.68 -11.07 8.90
N LEU A 24 -11.16 -10.54 7.80
CA LEU A 24 -11.32 -11.15 6.48
C LEU A 24 -10.62 -12.52 6.37
N LEU A 25 -9.42 -12.67 6.94
CA LEU A 25 -8.69 -13.94 6.95
C LEU A 25 -9.37 -15.00 7.82
N GLU A 26 -9.97 -14.61 8.94
CA GLU A 26 -10.73 -15.52 9.82
C GLU A 26 -12.04 -16.00 9.20
N LEU A 27 -12.60 -15.20 8.29
CA LEU A 27 -13.77 -15.58 7.50
C LEU A 27 -13.42 -16.36 6.23
N ALA A 28 -12.20 -16.20 5.71
CA ALA A 28 -11.81 -16.85 4.47
C ALA A 28 -11.68 -18.37 4.65
N PRO A 29 -12.07 -19.18 3.65
CA PRO A 29 -11.63 -20.57 3.60
C PRO A 29 -10.11 -20.61 3.36
N SER A 30 -9.45 -21.63 3.89
CA SER A 30 -7.98 -21.78 3.84
C SER A 30 -7.42 -21.64 2.42
N GLU A 31 -8.12 -22.19 1.43
CA GLU A 31 -7.77 -22.14 0.01
C GLU A 31 -7.79 -20.73 -0.62
N LEU A 32 -8.59 -19.81 -0.07
CA LEU A 32 -8.77 -18.45 -0.62
C LEU A 32 -8.17 -17.36 0.26
N SER A 33 -7.55 -17.71 1.39
CA SER A 33 -6.92 -16.78 2.34
C SER A 33 -6.05 -15.71 1.68
N GLY A 34 -5.15 -16.11 0.77
CA GLY A 34 -4.29 -15.18 0.02
C GLY A 34 -5.04 -14.28 -0.96
N SER A 35 -6.16 -14.74 -1.54
CA SER A 35 -7.00 -13.90 -2.43
C SER A 35 -7.85 -12.91 -1.65
N VAL A 36 -8.32 -13.32 -0.46
CA VAL A 36 -9.13 -12.46 0.43
C VAL A 36 -8.30 -11.29 0.96
N GLY A 37 -7.01 -11.49 1.26
CA GLY A 37 -6.10 -10.42 1.66
C GLY A 37 -5.96 -9.28 0.62
N VAL A 38 -6.15 -9.58 -0.67
CA VAL A 38 -6.09 -8.58 -1.76
C VAL A 38 -7.27 -7.62 -1.73
N PHE A 39 -8.43 -8.05 -1.21
CA PHE A 39 -9.61 -7.19 -1.11
C PHE A 39 -9.40 -5.97 -0.22
N THR A 40 -8.48 -6.05 0.76
CA THR A 40 -8.06 -4.89 1.53
C THR A 40 -7.44 -3.82 0.61
N CYS A 41 -6.53 -4.21 -0.28
CA CYS A 41 -5.93 -3.30 -1.26
C CYS A 41 -6.99 -2.74 -2.23
N ILE A 42 -7.91 -3.57 -2.71
CA ILE A 42 -9.02 -3.13 -3.56
C ILE A 42 -9.90 -2.09 -2.84
N GLY A 43 -10.23 -2.33 -1.56
CA GLY A 43 -10.99 -1.38 -0.75
C GLY A 43 -10.29 -0.03 -0.59
N VAL A 44 -8.97 -0.04 -0.33
CA VAL A 44 -8.16 1.19 -0.23
C VAL A 44 -8.18 1.96 -1.55
N THR A 45 -7.94 1.28 -2.68
CA THR A 45 -7.95 1.94 -4.00
C THR A 45 -9.32 2.46 -4.41
N GLY A 46 -10.39 1.73 -4.06
CA GLY A 46 -11.76 2.21 -4.21
C GLY A 46 -12.03 3.46 -3.38
N GLY A 47 -11.53 3.49 -2.13
CA GLY A 47 -11.58 4.67 -1.26
C GLY A 47 -10.85 5.88 -1.84
N ILE A 48 -9.66 5.68 -2.43
CA ILE A 48 -8.91 6.74 -3.12
C ILE A 48 -9.72 7.30 -4.29
N LEU A 49 -10.29 6.43 -5.14
CA LEU A 49 -11.11 6.86 -6.27
C LEU A 49 -12.35 7.64 -5.81
N LEU A 50 -13.06 7.15 -4.80
CA LEU A 50 -14.21 7.85 -4.23
C LEU A 50 -13.82 9.22 -3.68
N ALA A 51 -12.69 9.31 -2.97
CA ALA A 51 -12.18 10.58 -2.46
C ALA A 51 -11.85 11.55 -3.61
N GLN A 52 -11.25 11.08 -4.70
CA GLN A 52 -10.98 11.89 -5.89
C GLN A 52 -12.28 12.36 -6.56
N VAL A 53 -13.32 11.52 -6.64
CA VAL A 53 -14.64 11.91 -7.16
C VAL A 53 -15.26 13.01 -6.31
N PHE A 54 -15.31 12.86 -4.99
CA PHE A 54 -15.87 13.90 -4.10
C PHE A 54 -15.06 15.20 -4.14
N THR A 55 -13.75 15.12 -4.38
CA THR A 55 -12.84 16.27 -4.42
C THR A 55 -12.79 16.94 -5.80
N LEU A 56 -13.58 16.49 -6.78
CA LEU A 56 -13.70 17.20 -8.06
C LEU A 56 -14.19 18.63 -7.83
N THR A 57 -13.57 19.59 -8.52
CA THR A 57 -13.92 21.02 -8.47
C THR A 57 -15.38 21.28 -8.84
N HIS A 58 -15.97 20.46 -9.71
CA HIS A 58 -17.38 20.56 -10.08
C HIS A 58 -18.36 20.00 -9.01
N LEU A 59 -17.88 19.25 -8.02
CA LEU A 59 -18.69 18.63 -6.97
C LEU A 59 -18.50 19.36 -5.63
N LEU A 60 -17.52 18.94 -4.82
CA LEU A 60 -17.25 19.54 -3.50
C LEU A 60 -15.83 20.13 -3.38
N GLY A 61 -14.99 20.02 -4.41
CA GLY A 61 -13.61 20.53 -4.44
C GLY A 61 -13.48 22.04 -4.67
N ASN A 62 -14.39 22.86 -4.13
CA ASN A 62 -14.35 24.32 -4.24
C ASN A 62 -13.90 24.95 -2.92
N GLU A 63 -13.38 26.19 -2.96
CA GLU A 63 -12.90 26.93 -1.78
C GLU A 63 -13.92 27.02 -0.63
N ARG A 64 -15.21 26.96 -0.95
CA ARG A 64 -16.31 26.99 0.02
C ARG A 64 -16.78 25.60 0.47
N LEU A 65 -16.56 24.56 -0.35
CA LEU A 65 -17.15 23.23 -0.17
C LEU A 65 -16.15 22.15 0.28
N TRP A 66 -14.84 22.45 0.33
CA TRP A 66 -13.81 21.51 0.79
C TRP A 66 -14.08 20.89 2.18
N PRO A 67 -14.70 21.58 3.18
CA PRO A 67 -15.00 20.93 4.46
C PRO A 67 -16.08 19.86 4.30
N TYR A 68 -17.02 20.06 3.39
CA TYR A 68 -18.07 19.08 3.09
C TYR A 68 -17.50 17.87 2.38
N ALA A 69 -16.54 18.07 1.45
CA ALA A 69 -15.81 16.96 0.83
C ALA A 69 -15.11 16.08 1.88
N LEU A 70 -14.50 16.71 2.90
CA LEU A 70 -13.87 15.99 4.01
C LEU A 70 -14.90 15.25 4.89
N SER A 71 -16.05 15.88 5.14
CA SER A 71 -17.14 15.28 5.93
C SER A 71 -17.92 14.19 5.19
N ALA A 72 -17.83 14.11 3.86
CA ALA A 72 -18.50 13.06 3.08
C ALA A 72 -18.07 11.66 3.53
N TYR A 73 -16.81 11.51 4.00
CA TYR A 73 -16.33 10.28 4.63
C TYR A 73 -17.17 9.86 5.84
N SER A 74 -17.64 10.78 6.69
CA SER A 74 -18.45 10.40 7.86
C SER A 74 -19.80 9.81 7.46
N LEU A 75 -20.37 10.23 6.33
CA LEU A 75 -21.60 9.64 5.80
C LEU A 75 -21.37 8.18 5.38
N LEU A 76 -20.24 7.89 4.71
CA LEU A 76 -19.86 6.53 4.34
C LEU A 76 -19.64 5.64 5.57
N VAL A 77 -18.98 6.17 6.61
CA VAL A 77 -18.80 5.46 7.88
C VAL A 77 -20.15 5.14 8.53
N MET A 78 -21.08 6.09 8.57
CA MET A 78 -22.42 5.87 9.13
C MET A 78 -23.20 4.80 8.35
N ALA A 79 -23.11 4.81 7.01
CA ALA A 79 -23.71 3.77 6.20
C ALA A 79 -23.09 2.39 6.49
N LEU A 80 -21.76 2.30 6.55
CA LEU A 80 -21.05 1.06 6.87
C LEU A 80 -21.36 0.53 8.28
N LEU A 81 -21.55 1.42 9.26
CA LEU A 81 -21.96 1.04 10.61
C LEU A 81 -23.33 0.35 10.62
N LEU A 82 -24.28 0.81 9.79
CA LEU A 82 -25.58 0.15 9.66
C LEU A 82 -25.45 -1.22 8.99
N LEU A 83 -24.57 -1.35 7.99
CA LEU A 83 -24.31 -2.64 7.32
C LEU A 83 -23.61 -3.64 8.26
N LEU A 84 -22.81 -3.19 9.22
CA LEU A 84 -22.08 -4.04 10.16
C LEU A 84 -23.01 -4.97 10.95
N TRP A 85 -24.24 -4.54 11.24
CA TRP A 85 -25.24 -5.37 11.94
C TRP A 85 -25.66 -6.62 11.16
N TRP A 86 -25.46 -6.64 9.84
CA TRP A 86 -25.78 -7.79 9.00
C TRP A 86 -24.63 -8.80 8.91
N PHE A 87 -23.39 -8.36 9.12
CA PHE A 87 -22.21 -9.20 8.98
C PHE A 87 -22.06 -10.15 10.19
N PRO A 88 -21.68 -11.42 9.96
CA PRO A 88 -21.42 -12.35 11.06
C PRO A 88 -20.18 -11.93 11.85
N GLU A 89 -20.21 -12.13 13.17
CA GLU A 89 -19.03 -11.94 14.02
C GLU A 89 -17.96 -13.00 13.67
N SER A 90 -16.68 -12.72 13.92
CA SER A 90 -15.59 -13.65 13.58
C SER A 90 -15.80 -15.02 14.25
N PRO A 91 -15.85 -16.14 13.50
CA PRO A 91 -16.05 -17.46 14.08
C PRO A 91 -14.94 -17.86 15.06
N ARG A 92 -13.69 -17.55 14.70
CA ARG A 92 -12.53 -17.77 15.57
C ARG A 92 -12.67 -17.00 16.87
N TRP A 93 -13.09 -15.73 16.82
CA TRP A 93 -13.28 -14.95 18.05
C TRP A 93 -14.44 -15.47 18.91
N LEU A 94 -15.57 -15.86 18.31
CA LEU A 94 -16.71 -16.46 19.00
C LEU A 94 -16.32 -17.75 19.74
N PHE A 95 -15.53 -18.59 19.10
CA PHE A 95 -15.05 -19.85 19.65
C PHE A 95 -13.98 -19.64 20.74
N LEU A 96 -12.96 -18.84 20.46
CA LEU A 96 -11.79 -18.65 21.32
C LEU A 96 -12.08 -17.78 22.55
N HIS A 97 -12.71 -16.63 22.34
CA HIS A 97 -12.87 -15.60 23.38
C HIS A 97 -14.23 -15.68 24.07
N LYS A 98 -15.32 -15.87 23.30
CA LYS A 98 -16.68 -16.02 23.88
C LYS A 98 -17.00 -17.45 24.31
N ARG A 99 -16.19 -18.45 23.91
CA ARG A 99 -16.42 -19.88 24.19
C ARG A 99 -17.81 -20.36 23.75
N ASP A 100 -18.34 -19.77 22.68
CA ASP A 100 -19.67 -20.09 22.14
C ASP A 100 -19.52 -20.85 20.81
N SER A 101 -19.41 -22.17 20.92
CA SER A 101 -19.26 -23.07 19.78
C SER A 101 -20.47 -23.03 18.84
N ALA A 102 -21.69 -22.88 19.39
CA ALA A 102 -22.91 -22.85 18.60
C ALA A 102 -23.07 -21.53 17.81
N ALA A 103 -22.59 -20.40 18.35
CA ALA A 103 -22.51 -19.16 17.58
C ALA A 103 -21.42 -19.23 16.50
N SER A 104 -20.27 -19.82 16.80
CA SER A 104 -19.19 -20.02 15.82
C SER A 104 -19.64 -20.88 14.63
N GLU A 105 -20.30 -22.01 14.90
CA GLU A 105 -20.85 -22.90 13.86
C GLU A 105 -21.86 -22.17 12.97
N ARG A 106 -22.79 -21.40 13.56
CA ARG A 106 -23.75 -20.59 12.80
C ARG A 106 -23.08 -19.53 11.93
N ALA A 107 -22.02 -18.90 12.43
CA ALA A 107 -21.25 -17.93 11.66
C ALA A 107 -20.53 -18.59 10.48
N LEU A 108 -19.89 -19.76 10.70
CA LEU A 108 -19.24 -20.54 9.66
C LEU A 108 -20.22 -21.03 8.59
N LEU A 109 -21.36 -21.61 8.98
CA LEU A 109 -22.41 -22.05 8.06
C LEU A 109 -22.98 -20.91 7.21
N ARG A 110 -23.06 -19.69 7.78
CA ARG A 110 -23.51 -18.50 7.04
C ARG A 110 -22.50 -18.06 5.99
N VAL A 111 -21.21 -18.29 6.21
CA VAL A 111 -20.12 -17.85 5.33
C VAL A 111 -19.77 -18.92 4.29
N ARG A 112 -19.73 -20.19 4.69
CA ARG A 112 -19.41 -21.35 3.84
C ARG A 112 -20.60 -21.82 3.00
N GLY A 113 -21.82 -21.68 3.52
CA GLY A 113 -23.06 -22.14 2.90
C GLY A 113 -23.66 -23.35 3.62
N LYS A 114 -24.94 -23.63 3.32
CA LYS A 114 -25.74 -24.64 4.04
C LYS A 114 -25.39 -26.10 3.73
N ASN A 115 -24.61 -26.38 2.68
CA ASN A 115 -24.28 -27.75 2.27
C ASN A 115 -22.89 -28.17 2.75
N THR A 116 -22.35 -27.49 3.77
CA THR A 116 -20.95 -27.52 4.15
C THR A 116 -20.77 -27.89 5.62
N GLU A 117 -21.76 -28.57 6.20
CA GLU A 117 -21.78 -28.92 7.63
C GLU A 117 -20.58 -29.79 8.04
N GLU A 118 -20.16 -30.75 7.20
CA GLU A 118 -18.99 -31.60 7.49
C GLU A 118 -17.67 -30.80 7.50
N GLU A 119 -17.46 -29.89 6.56
CA GLU A 119 -16.27 -29.02 6.51
C GLU A 119 -16.26 -28.03 7.70
N VAL A 120 -17.43 -27.51 8.09
CA VAL A 120 -17.56 -26.62 9.26
C VAL A 120 -17.21 -27.36 10.54
N GLN A 121 -17.66 -28.61 10.69
CA GLN A 121 -17.32 -29.44 11.85
C GLN A 121 -15.82 -29.77 11.88
N GLN A 122 -15.18 -30.02 10.72
CA GLN A 122 -13.73 -30.19 10.64
C GLN A 122 -12.98 -28.91 11.03
N GLU A 123 -13.35 -27.74 10.50
CA GLU A 123 -12.73 -26.46 10.89
C GLU A 123 -12.88 -26.19 12.40
N LEU A 124 -14.03 -26.53 13.00
CA LEU A 124 -14.24 -26.39 14.45
C LEU A 124 -13.35 -27.33 15.28
N LEU A 125 -13.14 -28.56 14.80
CA LEU A 125 -12.20 -29.51 15.43
C LEU A 125 -10.76 -28.99 15.35
N GLU A 126 -10.33 -28.51 14.17
CA GLU A 126 -9.00 -27.90 14.01
C GLU A 126 -8.82 -26.70 14.95
N MET A 127 -9.83 -25.84 15.08
CA MET A 127 -9.79 -24.71 16.02
C MET A 127 -9.66 -25.17 17.48
N ARG A 128 -10.29 -26.30 17.84
CA ARG A 128 -10.19 -26.89 19.17
C ARG A 128 -8.81 -27.48 19.45
N ASP A 129 -8.25 -28.19 18.50
CA ASP A 129 -6.90 -28.76 18.60
C ASP A 129 -5.85 -27.64 18.71
N THR A 130 -6.04 -26.57 17.92
CA THR A 130 -5.19 -25.37 18.00
C THR A 130 -5.30 -24.69 19.37
N LEU A 131 -6.47 -24.71 20.00
CA LEU A 131 -6.68 -24.18 21.35
C LEU A 131 -5.97 -25.00 22.42
N GLU A 132 -6.04 -26.32 22.33
CA GLU A 132 -5.40 -27.23 23.29
C GLU A 132 -3.86 -27.14 23.17
N ALA A 133 -3.36 -27.00 21.93
CA ALA A 133 -1.96 -26.68 21.67
C ALA A 133 -1.54 -25.28 22.20
N LYS A 134 -2.42 -24.27 22.10
CA LYS A 134 -2.17 -22.93 22.66
C LYS A 134 -2.36 -22.83 24.18
N ALA A 135 -3.15 -23.71 24.80
CA ALA A 135 -3.25 -23.77 26.26
C ALA A 135 -1.98 -24.37 26.88
N SER A 136 -1.24 -25.16 26.10
CA SER A 136 0.05 -25.74 26.47
C SER A 136 1.26 -24.89 26.04
N SER A 137 1.06 -23.92 25.13
CA SER A 137 2.10 -22.99 24.64
C SER A 137 1.80 -21.57 25.12
N GLU A 138 2.70 -20.94 25.91
CA GLU A 138 2.53 -19.54 26.31
C GLU A 138 2.30 -18.65 25.08
N ALA A 139 1.24 -17.84 25.12
CA ALA A 139 0.96 -16.84 24.10
C ALA A 139 2.26 -16.06 23.83
N SER A 140 2.76 -16.14 22.60
CA SER A 140 4.11 -15.66 22.28
C SER A 140 4.19 -14.15 22.53
N SER A 141 4.79 -13.78 23.66
CA SER A 141 5.02 -12.39 24.01
C SER A 141 5.91 -11.71 22.96
N LEU A 142 5.83 -10.38 22.85
CA LEU A 142 6.71 -9.61 21.97
C LEU A 142 8.20 -9.98 22.18
N CYS A 143 8.61 -10.20 23.43
CA CYS A 143 9.97 -10.59 23.77
C CYS A 143 10.31 -12.02 23.34
N SER A 144 9.37 -12.97 23.40
CA SER A 144 9.65 -14.35 22.98
C SER A 144 9.74 -14.47 21.46
N VAL A 145 8.90 -13.73 20.71
CA VAL A 145 8.96 -13.68 19.25
C VAL A 145 10.24 -13.01 18.75
N LEU A 146 10.68 -11.93 19.41
CA LEU A 146 11.94 -11.25 19.08
C LEU A 146 13.19 -12.03 19.52
N GLY A 147 13.07 -12.86 20.55
CA GLY A 147 14.16 -13.70 21.05
C GLY A 147 14.42 -14.96 20.21
N ASP A 148 13.41 -15.41 19.46
CA ASP A 148 13.50 -16.65 18.67
C ASP A 148 14.18 -16.41 17.31
N ARG A 149 15.39 -16.94 17.16
CA ARG A 149 16.20 -16.81 15.94
C ARG A 149 15.54 -17.37 14.68
N GLU A 150 14.64 -18.33 14.79
CA GLU A 150 13.96 -18.92 13.63
C GLU A 150 12.94 -17.94 13.02
N LEU A 151 12.36 -17.05 13.84
CA LEU A 151 11.37 -16.06 13.43
C LEU A 151 11.99 -14.78 12.85
N TRP A 152 13.29 -14.55 13.00
CA TRP A 152 13.96 -13.32 12.54
C TRP A 152 13.85 -13.11 11.03
N LEU A 153 14.02 -14.16 10.22
CA LEU A 153 13.95 -14.03 8.77
C LEU A 153 12.52 -13.70 8.30
N PRO A 154 11.46 -14.42 8.72
CA PRO A 154 10.07 -14.03 8.44
C PRO A 154 9.72 -12.62 8.92
N LEU A 155 10.12 -12.25 10.13
CA LEU A 155 9.87 -10.92 10.69
C LEU A 155 10.54 -9.81 9.85
N LEU A 156 11.80 -10.02 9.48
CA LEU A 156 12.55 -9.09 8.65
C LEU A 156 11.89 -8.92 7.28
N LEU A 157 11.43 -10.02 6.67
CA LEU A 157 10.74 -9.97 5.38
C LEU A 157 9.42 -9.18 5.47
N VAL A 158 8.60 -9.44 6.47
CA VAL A 158 7.33 -8.71 6.67
C VAL A 158 7.58 -7.22 6.88
N CYS A 159 8.52 -6.86 7.75
CA CYS A 159 8.87 -5.46 8.01
C CYS A 159 9.45 -4.79 6.77
N SER A 160 10.36 -5.47 6.06
CA SER A 160 11.01 -4.92 4.86
C SER A 160 10.02 -4.73 3.72
N PHE A 161 9.07 -5.64 3.51
CA PHE A 161 8.06 -5.48 2.45
C PHE A 161 7.10 -4.34 2.74
N GLN A 162 6.62 -4.21 3.97
CA GLN A 162 5.76 -3.09 4.35
C GLN A 162 6.49 -1.74 4.32
N ALA A 163 7.74 -1.68 4.77
CA ALA A 163 8.57 -0.49 4.63
C ALA A 163 8.79 -0.14 3.15
N THR A 164 9.16 -1.11 2.31
CA THR A 164 9.39 -0.92 0.87
C THR A 164 8.14 -0.42 0.16
N GLN A 165 6.96 -0.95 0.53
CA GLN A 165 5.68 -0.49 -0.02
C GLN A 165 5.50 1.02 0.18
N GLN A 166 5.78 1.54 1.38
CA GLN A 166 5.57 2.96 1.68
C GLN A 166 6.71 3.83 1.14
N LEU A 167 7.95 3.39 1.29
CA LEU A 167 9.15 4.06 0.79
C LEU A 167 9.23 4.09 -0.74
N SER A 168 8.42 3.30 -1.45
CA SER A 168 8.24 3.42 -2.90
C SER A 168 7.74 4.80 -3.35
N GLY A 169 7.18 5.60 -2.43
CA GLY A 169 6.67 6.94 -2.75
C GLY A 169 5.25 6.93 -3.31
N VAL A 170 4.54 5.80 -3.24
CA VAL A 170 3.15 5.70 -3.74
C VAL A 170 2.22 6.75 -3.11
N ASN A 171 2.34 7.01 -1.81
CA ASN A 171 1.51 8.01 -1.15
C ASN A 171 1.85 9.42 -1.59
N ALA A 172 3.12 9.71 -1.91
CA ALA A 172 3.49 11.01 -2.45
C ALA A 172 2.86 11.23 -3.84
N ILE A 173 2.81 10.20 -4.68
CA ILE A 173 2.10 10.27 -5.95
C ILE A 173 0.61 10.55 -5.72
N PHE A 174 -0.06 9.89 -4.78
CA PHE A 174 -1.49 10.17 -4.54
C PHE A 174 -1.76 11.51 -3.84
N PHE A 175 -0.88 11.97 -2.96
CA PHE A 175 -1.04 13.25 -2.26
C PHE A 175 -0.73 14.44 -3.18
N TYR A 176 0.25 14.29 -4.08
CA TYR A 176 0.73 15.38 -4.93
C TYR A 176 0.48 15.15 -6.42
N SER A 177 -0.34 14.16 -6.82
CA SER A 177 -0.63 13.85 -8.23
C SER A 177 -1.09 15.07 -9.01
N LEU A 178 -2.00 15.87 -8.44
CA LEU A 178 -2.49 17.09 -9.07
C LEU A 178 -1.35 18.08 -9.29
N SER A 179 -0.53 18.31 -8.26
CA SER A 179 0.63 19.21 -8.31
C SER A 179 1.70 18.73 -9.31
N ILE A 180 1.95 17.42 -9.38
CA ILE A 180 2.90 16.81 -10.32
C ILE A 180 2.39 16.99 -11.75
N LEU A 181 1.10 16.76 -12.02
CA LEU A 181 0.51 16.93 -13.34
C LEU A 181 0.50 18.39 -13.77
N THR A 182 0.15 19.32 -12.88
CA THR A 182 0.23 20.76 -13.19
C THR A 182 1.67 21.21 -13.39
N GLY A 183 2.61 20.70 -12.59
CA GLY A 183 4.05 20.97 -12.73
C GLY A 183 4.64 20.42 -14.03
N ALA A 184 4.09 19.33 -14.55
CA ALA A 184 4.46 18.75 -15.85
C ALA A 184 3.92 19.54 -17.06
N GLY A 185 3.09 20.57 -16.84
CA GLY A 185 2.55 21.44 -17.89
C GLY A 185 1.09 21.19 -18.28
N PHE A 186 0.35 20.34 -17.56
CA PHE A 186 -1.10 20.19 -17.79
C PHE A 186 -1.89 21.38 -17.20
N SER A 187 -2.94 21.81 -17.90
CA SER A 187 -3.88 22.78 -17.33
C SER A 187 -4.58 22.21 -16.10
N ALA A 188 -4.98 23.06 -15.15
CA ALA A 188 -5.62 22.61 -13.91
C ALA A 188 -6.86 21.72 -14.14
N GLY A 189 -7.65 22.03 -15.17
CA GLY A 189 -8.80 21.20 -15.57
C GLY A 189 -8.38 19.82 -16.08
N ALA A 190 -7.41 19.76 -17.00
CA ALA A 190 -6.89 18.50 -17.52
C ALA A 190 -6.22 17.66 -16.43
N ALA A 191 -5.44 18.28 -15.54
CA ALA A 191 -4.78 17.63 -14.41
C ALA A 191 -5.80 17.01 -13.43
N THR A 192 -6.94 17.68 -13.21
CA THR A 192 -8.02 17.15 -12.35
C THR A 192 -8.64 15.87 -12.95
N TRP A 193 -8.96 15.88 -14.25
CA TRP A 193 -9.50 14.71 -14.94
C TRP A 193 -8.47 13.58 -15.07
N LEU A 194 -7.21 13.90 -15.32
CA LEU A 194 -6.11 12.92 -15.34
C LEU A 194 -5.89 12.29 -13.97
N ASN A 195 -5.96 13.08 -12.89
CA ASN A 195 -5.86 12.55 -11.53
C ASN A 195 -6.98 11.55 -11.21
N LEU A 196 -8.22 11.85 -11.65
CA LEU A 196 -9.33 10.90 -11.54
C LEU A 196 -9.08 9.64 -12.39
N GLY A 197 -8.57 9.80 -13.61
CA GLY A 197 -8.19 8.68 -14.48
C GLY A 197 -7.11 7.80 -13.86
N ILE A 198 -6.13 8.41 -13.18
CA ILE A 198 -5.09 7.73 -12.41
C ILE A 198 -5.70 6.86 -11.30
N GLY A 199 -6.66 7.37 -10.52
CA GLY A 199 -7.35 6.58 -9.50
C GLY A 199 -8.21 5.46 -10.10
N GLY A 200 -8.88 5.73 -11.23
CA GLY A 200 -9.66 4.72 -11.94
C GLY A 200 -8.78 3.58 -12.45
N PHE A 201 -7.63 3.92 -13.02
CA PHE A 201 -6.62 2.95 -13.45
C PHE A 201 -6.03 2.17 -12.27
N ASN A 202 -5.79 2.83 -11.13
CA ASN A 202 -5.32 2.20 -9.91
C ASN A 202 -6.32 1.17 -9.36
N LEU A 203 -7.62 1.49 -9.36
CA LEU A 203 -8.68 0.54 -8.99
C LEU A 203 -8.79 -0.61 -10.01
N GLY A 204 -8.80 -0.29 -11.30
CA GLY A 204 -8.90 -1.29 -12.36
C GLY A 204 -7.76 -2.30 -12.33
N THR A 205 -6.53 -1.85 -12.09
CA THR A 205 -5.37 -2.73 -11.90
C THR A 205 -5.43 -3.51 -10.58
N SER A 206 -5.95 -2.90 -9.50
CA SER A 206 -6.18 -3.61 -8.23
C SER A 206 -7.16 -4.77 -8.35
N LEU A 207 -8.24 -4.60 -9.13
CA LEU A 207 -9.25 -5.64 -9.38
C LEU A 207 -8.68 -6.87 -10.11
N LEU A 208 -7.59 -6.71 -10.86
CA LEU A 208 -6.87 -7.83 -11.47
C LEU A 208 -5.99 -8.58 -10.46
N GLY A 209 -5.67 -7.97 -9.31
CA GLY A 209 -4.80 -8.51 -8.27
C GLY A 209 -5.15 -9.94 -7.82
N PRO A 210 -6.41 -10.26 -7.48
CA PRO A 210 -6.79 -11.61 -7.05
C PRO A 210 -6.53 -12.67 -8.14
N LEU A 211 -6.73 -12.34 -9.41
CA LEU A 211 -6.48 -13.25 -10.53
C LEU A 211 -4.98 -13.50 -10.72
N LEU A 212 -4.16 -12.45 -10.60
CA LEU A 212 -2.71 -12.55 -10.73
C LEU A 212 -2.09 -13.37 -9.59
N ILE A 213 -2.55 -13.13 -8.37
CA ILE A 213 -2.07 -13.81 -7.16
C ILE A 213 -2.43 -15.29 -7.19
N ARG A 214 -3.55 -15.69 -7.78
CA ARG A 214 -3.85 -17.13 -7.95
C ARG A 214 -2.97 -17.80 -9.00
N ARG A 215 -2.52 -17.07 -10.02
CA ARG A 215 -1.83 -17.64 -11.18
C ARG A 215 -0.31 -17.58 -11.12
N PHE A 216 0.25 -16.59 -10.42
CA PHE A 216 1.68 -16.34 -10.39
C PHE A 216 2.29 -16.47 -8.98
N PRO A 217 3.53 -16.98 -8.88
CA PRO A 217 4.22 -17.05 -7.61
C PRO A 217 4.57 -15.65 -7.06
N ARG A 218 4.53 -15.51 -5.74
CA ARG A 218 4.68 -14.22 -5.02
C ARG A 218 6.02 -13.53 -5.28
N ARG A 219 7.12 -14.28 -5.17
CA ARG A 219 8.49 -13.76 -5.26
C ARG A 219 8.78 -13.04 -6.59
N PRO A 220 8.58 -13.64 -7.78
CA PRO A 220 8.80 -12.93 -9.03
C PRO A 220 7.83 -11.77 -9.22
N LEU A 221 6.59 -11.88 -8.77
CA LEU A 221 5.61 -10.79 -8.84
C LEU A 221 6.12 -9.55 -8.09
N MET A 222 6.69 -9.74 -6.90
CA MET A 222 7.27 -8.66 -6.11
C MET A 222 8.54 -8.08 -6.75
N MET A 223 9.43 -8.93 -7.29
CA MET A 223 10.64 -8.46 -7.98
C MET A 223 10.32 -7.65 -9.24
N ILE A 224 9.35 -8.09 -10.03
CA ILE A 224 8.84 -7.37 -11.20
C ILE A 224 8.25 -6.04 -10.75
N SER A 225 7.38 -6.06 -9.74
CA SER A 225 6.77 -4.85 -9.18
C SER A 225 7.80 -3.80 -8.75
N CYS A 226 8.81 -4.20 -7.94
CA CYS A 226 9.88 -3.30 -7.51
C CYS A 226 10.69 -2.76 -8.70
N SER A 227 11.04 -3.62 -9.66
CA SER A 227 11.82 -3.23 -10.84
C SER A 227 11.06 -2.25 -11.73
N THR A 228 9.77 -2.50 -11.97
CA THR A 228 8.90 -1.60 -12.74
C THR A 228 8.73 -0.26 -12.02
N CYS A 229 8.53 -0.25 -10.70
CA CYS A 229 8.44 0.99 -9.93
C CYS A 229 9.75 1.81 -9.99
N ALA A 230 10.90 1.16 -9.80
CA ALA A 230 12.20 1.81 -9.86
C ALA A 230 12.48 2.41 -11.25
N LEU A 231 12.23 1.64 -12.31
CA LEU A 231 12.40 2.13 -13.69
C LEU A 231 11.43 3.27 -14.02
N ALA A 232 10.18 3.18 -13.57
CA ALA A 232 9.19 4.24 -13.80
C ALA A 232 9.56 5.54 -13.06
N LEU A 233 10.04 5.46 -11.81
CA LEU A 233 10.50 6.63 -11.07
C LEU A 233 11.75 7.26 -11.69
N LEU A 234 12.71 6.44 -12.14
CA LEU A 234 13.90 6.93 -12.84
C LEU A 234 13.52 7.63 -14.16
N ALA A 235 12.62 7.01 -14.94
CA ALA A 235 12.13 7.58 -16.18
C ALA A 235 11.34 8.88 -15.94
N MET A 236 10.52 8.94 -14.89
CA MET A 236 9.80 10.15 -14.48
C MET A 236 10.76 11.28 -14.07
N SER A 237 11.79 10.97 -13.28
CA SER A 237 12.80 11.93 -12.86
C SER A 237 13.56 12.52 -14.06
N LEU A 238 14.00 11.68 -15.00
CA LEU A 238 14.64 12.12 -16.24
C LEU A 238 13.66 12.94 -17.11
N GLY A 239 12.41 12.50 -17.22
CA GLY A 239 11.36 13.17 -17.98
C GLY A 239 11.12 14.61 -17.49
N LEU A 240 11.00 14.79 -16.17
CA LEU A 240 10.85 16.12 -15.55
C LEU A 240 12.10 16.99 -15.78
N PHE A 241 13.30 16.43 -15.65
CA PHE A 241 14.55 17.17 -15.90
C PHE A 241 14.66 17.69 -17.34
N PHE A 242 14.25 16.90 -18.34
CA PHE A 242 14.24 17.37 -19.74
C PHE A 242 13.09 18.33 -20.03
N LEU A 243 11.96 18.18 -19.36
CA LEU A 243 10.79 19.04 -19.54
C LEU A 243 11.09 20.48 -19.12
N GLU A 244 11.84 20.68 -18.03
CA GLU A 244 12.32 22.01 -17.60
C GLU A 244 13.17 22.74 -18.66
N ARG A 245 13.79 21.99 -19.59
CA ARG A 245 14.78 22.52 -20.53
C ARG A 245 14.26 22.73 -21.94
N SER A 246 13.18 22.02 -22.30
CA SER A 246 12.69 21.94 -23.69
C SER A 246 11.21 22.29 -23.87
N GLU A 247 10.45 22.51 -22.78
CA GLU A 247 8.99 22.82 -22.78
C GLU A 247 8.19 22.04 -23.85
N SER A 248 8.51 20.75 -24.03
CA SER A 248 7.90 19.94 -25.09
C SER A 248 6.63 19.27 -24.59
N THR A 249 5.51 19.49 -25.29
CA THR A 249 4.22 18.86 -24.99
C THR A 249 4.31 17.32 -25.02
N VAL A 250 5.21 16.75 -25.82
CA VAL A 250 5.43 15.30 -25.91
C VAL A 250 5.97 14.75 -24.59
N LEU A 251 6.90 15.46 -23.93
CA LEU A 251 7.47 15.07 -22.65
C LEU A 251 6.43 15.12 -21.52
N THR A 252 5.47 16.05 -21.58
CA THR A 252 4.34 16.13 -20.64
C THR A 252 3.50 14.85 -20.65
N TYR A 253 3.16 14.33 -21.84
CA TYR A 253 2.43 13.07 -21.96
C TYR A 253 3.25 11.85 -21.50
N PHE A 254 4.56 11.84 -21.73
CA PHE A 254 5.43 10.79 -21.20
C PHE A 254 5.46 10.77 -19.67
N CYS A 255 5.49 11.93 -19.01
CA CYS A 255 5.41 12.01 -17.54
C CYS A 255 4.12 11.37 -17.01
N ALA A 256 2.98 11.66 -17.63
CA ALA A 256 1.71 11.00 -17.27
C ALA A 256 1.77 9.47 -17.49
N ALA A 257 2.36 9.01 -18.60
CA ALA A 257 2.53 7.59 -18.87
C ALA A 257 3.44 6.89 -17.85
N PHE A 258 4.49 7.56 -17.35
CA PHE A 258 5.36 7.02 -16.32
C PHE A 258 4.64 6.88 -14.96
N ILE A 259 3.77 7.83 -14.59
CA ILE A 259 2.92 7.70 -13.39
C ILE A 259 2.00 6.48 -13.51
N LEU A 260 1.35 6.29 -14.66
CA LEU A 260 0.50 5.11 -14.89
C LEU A 260 1.31 3.80 -14.86
N THR A 261 2.52 3.81 -15.42
CA THR A 261 3.43 2.65 -15.38
C THR A 261 3.88 2.33 -13.96
N PHE A 262 4.18 3.36 -13.15
CA PHE A 262 4.49 3.20 -11.74
C PHE A 262 3.32 2.56 -11.00
N ILE A 263 2.11 3.07 -11.19
CA ILE A 263 0.90 2.57 -10.52
C ILE A 263 0.60 1.13 -10.93
N LEU A 264 0.75 0.81 -12.22
CA LEU A 264 0.64 -0.57 -12.70
C LEU A 264 1.66 -1.46 -11.98
N GLY A 265 2.94 -1.08 -12.00
CA GLY A 265 4.01 -1.81 -11.31
C GLY A 265 3.71 -2.03 -9.83
N PHE A 266 3.25 -0.99 -9.13
CA PHE A 266 2.93 -1.04 -7.72
C PHE A 266 1.79 -2.02 -7.42
N GLN A 267 0.71 -1.95 -8.20
CA GLN A 267 -0.48 -2.80 -8.01
C GLN A 267 -0.26 -4.27 -8.37
N LEU A 268 0.73 -4.57 -9.22
CA LEU A 268 1.08 -5.95 -9.54
C LEU A 268 1.65 -6.72 -8.35
N GLY A 269 2.32 -6.07 -7.39
CA GLY A 269 3.01 -6.79 -6.30
C GLY A 269 3.08 -6.03 -4.98
N LEU A 270 3.80 -4.90 -4.95
CA LEU A 270 4.05 -4.10 -3.75
C LEU A 270 2.77 -3.70 -3.01
N GLY A 271 1.70 -3.36 -3.74
CA GLY A 271 0.38 -3.07 -3.19
C GLY A 271 -0.22 -4.27 -2.46
N PRO A 272 -0.64 -5.33 -3.16
CA PRO A 272 -1.41 -6.40 -2.55
C PRO A 272 -0.60 -7.35 -1.66
N ILE A 273 0.64 -7.71 -2.03
CA ILE A 273 1.40 -8.76 -1.35
C ILE A 273 1.76 -8.36 0.09
N ALA A 274 2.14 -7.10 0.31
CA ALA A 274 2.57 -6.65 1.63
C ALA A 274 1.49 -6.77 2.73
N TYR A 275 0.20 -6.77 2.35
CA TYR A 275 -0.91 -6.89 3.31
C TYR A 275 -1.14 -8.31 3.83
N PHE A 276 -0.85 -9.35 3.04
CA PHE A 276 -1.17 -10.74 3.41
C PHE A 276 0.05 -11.66 3.50
N ILE A 277 1.23 -11.25 3.01
CA ILE A 277 2.43 -12.09 3.07
C ILE A 277 2.81 -12.48 4.50
N GLY A 278 2.54 -11.62 5.49
CA GLY A 278 2.74 -11.94 6.90
C GLY A 278 1.85 -13.08 7.40
N SER A 279 0.66 -13.27 6.82
CA SER A 279 -0.19 -14.42 7.14
C SER A 279 0.23 -15.72 6.47
N GLU A 280 0.90 -15.66 5.30
CA GLU A 280 1.44 -16.84 4.60
C GLU A 280 2.79 -17.30 5.18
N LEU A 281 3.61 -16.38 5.70
CA LEU A 281 4.97 -16.67 6.19
C LEU A 281 5.04 -17.13 7.65
N LEU A 282 4.03 -16.80 8.46
CA LEU A 282 4.07 -17.00 9.91
C LEU A 282 2.90 -17.87 10.38
N GLU A 283 3.23 -18.75 11.32
CA GLU A 283 2.27 -19.55 12.05
C GLU A 283 1.33 -18.70 12.90
N ASP A 284 0.21 -19.30 13.33
CA ASP A 284 -0.86 -18.62 14.03
C ASP A 284 -0.44 -17.95 15.36
N SER A 285 0.64 -18.40 16.00
CA SER A 285 1.13 -17.83 17.26
C SER A 285 1.95 -16.54 17.09
N PRO A 286 3.04 -16.50 16.28
CA PRO A 286 3.84 -15.28 16.10
C PRO A 286 3.23 -14.26 15.11
N ARG A 287 2.26 -14.67 14.27
CA ARG A 287 1.69 -13.82 13.21
C ARG A 287 1.16 -12.46 13.70
N PRO A 288 0.39 -12.34 14.80
CA PRO A 288 -0.14 -11.04 15.24
C PRO A 288 0.96 -10.04 15.60
N VAL A 289 2.03 -10.52 16.25
CA VAL A 289 3.21 -9.72 16.61
C VAL A 289 3.92 -9.24 15.34
N ALA A 290 4.20 -10.15 14.42
CA ALA A 290 4.89 -9.85 13.18
C ALA A 290 4.13 -8.85 12.29
N MET A 291 2.81 -9.03 12.15
CA MET A 291 1.97 -8.11 11.37
C MET A 291 1.88 -6.72 12.03
N SER A 292 1.87 -6.65 13.36
CA SER A 292 1.89 -5.39 14.10
C SER A 292 3.23 -4.66 13.90
N MET A 293 4.36 -5.37 13.96
CA MET A 293 5.67 -4.80 13.66
C MET A 293 5.76 -4.32 12.20
N GLY A 294 5.33 -5.14 11.23
CA GLY A 294 5.30 -4.72 9.83
C GLY A 294 4.48 -3.45 9.62
N SER A 295 3.32 -3.35 10.27
CA SER A 295 2.47 -2.17 10.21
C SER A 295 3.16 -0.94 10.81
N LEU A 296 3.88 -1.10 11.92
CA LEU A 296 4.68 -0.01 12.51
C LEU A 296 5.72 0.53 11.51
N PHE A 297 6.47 -0.36 10.86
CA PHE A 297 7.44 0.03 9.83
C PHE A 297 6.78 0.68 8.60
N SER A 298 5.59 0.22 8.23
CA SER A 298 4.76 0.85 7.20
C SER A 298 4.43 2.30 7.57
N TRP A 299 3.84 2.53 8.75
CA TRP A 299 3.44 3.86 9.18
C TRP A 299 4.62 4.80 9.40
N ILE A 300 5.75 4.29 9.91
CA ILE A 300 7.00 5.06 9.99
C ILE A 300 7.48 5.42 8.58
N GLY A 301 7.52 4.47 7.64
CA GLY A 301 7.90 4.74 6.25
C GLY A 301 7.00 5.78 5.60
N ASN A 302 5.69 5.69 5.80
CA ASN A 302 4.73 6.67 5.30
C ASN A 302 4.94 8.06 5.91
N PHE A 303 5.16 8.12 7.23
CA PHE A 303 5.45 9.37 7.93
C PHE A 303 6.75 10.01 7.44
N LEU A 304 7.80 9.21 7.23
CA LEU A 304 9.06 9.67 6.67
C LEU A 304 8.87 10.22 5.26
N VAL A 305 8.14 9.52 4.38
CA VAL A 305 7.81 10.05 3.04
C VAL A 305 7.04 11.35 3.15
N GLY A 306 6.07 11.46 4.06
CA GLY A 306 5.29 12.67 4.27
C GLY A 306 6.09 13.88 4.77
N ILE A 307 7.16 13.66 5.53
CA ILE A 307 8.05 14.73 6.02
C ILE A 307 9.18 15.05 5.04
N VAL A 308 9.79 14.02 4.46
CA VAL A 308 11.00 14.14 3.63
C VAL A 308 10.67 14.60 2.22
N LEU A 309 9.49 14.25 1.67
CA LEU A 309 9.05 14.81 0.39
C LEU A 309 8.31 16.13 0.64
N PRO A 310 8.93 17.29 0.32
CA PRO A 310 8.20 18.54 0.29
C PRO A 310 7.15 18.50 -0.84
N PRO A 311 6.13 19.37 -0.79
CA PRO A 311 5.19 19.51 -1.90
C PRO A 311 5.95 19.78 -3.21
N ALA A 312 5.55 19.10 -4.30
CA ALA A 312 6.18 19.11 -5.62
C ALA A 312 6.81 20.44 -6.12
N PRO A 313 6.24 21.66 -5.89
CA PRO A 313 6.92 22.91 -6.26
C PRO A 313 8.28 23.15 -5.57
N GLU A 314 8.46 22.72 -4.32
CA GLU A 314 9.73 22.85 -3.58
C GLU A 314 10.75 21.76 -3.97
N CYS A 315 10.29 20.56 -4.38
CA CYS A 315 11.17 19.57 -5.00
C CYS A 315 11.73 20.09 -6.34
N LEU A 316 10.91 20.79 -7.13
CA LEU A 316 11.37 21.48 -8.33
C LEU A 316 12.38 22.57 -7.98
N GLU A 317 12.18 23.32 -6.88
CA GLU A 317 13.18 24.29 -6.40
C GLU A 317 14.48 23.66 -5.90
N LEU A 318 14.44 22.49 -5.26
CA LEU A 318 15.67 21.76 -4.87
C LEU A 318 16.46 21.25 -6.08
N VAL A 319 15.77 20.81 -7.15
CA VAL A 319 16.39 20.51 -8.44
C VAL A 319 16.91 21.79 -9.12
N ARG A 320 16.21 22.93 -9.00
CA ARG A 320 16.67 24.25 -9.46
C ARG A 320 17.88 24.79 -8.71
N LEU A 321 18.00 24.54 -7.39
CA LEU A 321 19.06 25.09 -6.52
C LEU A 321 20.32 24.22 -6.50
N HIS A 322 20.18 22.92 -6.75
CA HIS A 322 21.31 22.01 -6.95
C HIS A 322 21.25 21.37 -8.33
N PRO A 323 21.57 22.10 -9.41
CA PRO A 323 22.06 21.44 -10.60
C PRO A 323 23.35 20.74 -10.16
N VAL A 324 23.29 19.41 -10.05
CA VAL A 324 24.45 18.56 -9.82
C VAL A 324 25.47 18.92 -10.91
N HIS A 325 26.38 19.83 -10.59
CA HIS A 325 27.64 19.97 -11.27
C HIS A 325 28.39 18.68 -10.96
N VAL A 326 28.14 17.66 -11.76
CA VAL A 326 29.09 16.57 -11.96
C VAL A 326 30.30 17.20 -12.64
N ARG A 327 31.08 17.99 -11.89
CA ARG A 327 32.51 18.09 -12.16
C ARG A 327 33.07 16.76 -11.73
N VAL A 328 33.14 15.83 -12.68
CA VAL A 328 34.09 14.73 -12.60
C VAL A 328 35.43 15.36 -12.21
N PRO A 329 36.03 15.02 -11.05
CA PRO A 329 37.39 15.43 -10.78
C PRO A 329 38.25 14.67 -11.77
N LEU A 330 38.58 15.30 -12.89
CA LEU A 330 39.73 14.90 -13.67
C LEU A 330 40.92 15.00 -12.72
N LEU A 331 41.41 13.83 -12.30
CA LEU A 331 42.72 13.65 -11.67
C LEU A 331 43.73 14.55 -12.42
N PRO A 332 44.61 15.28 -11.72
CA PRO A 332 45.66 16.03 -12.38
C PRO A 332 46.53 15.03 -13.14
N ALA A 333 46.48 15.08 -14.47
CA ALA A 333 47.39 14.34 -15.32
C ALA A 333 48.83 14.77 -14.98
N PRO A 334 49.75 13.84 -14.70
CA PRO A 334 51.13 14.19 -14.44
C PRO A 334 51.74 14.78 -15.71
N HIS A 335 52.45 15.89 -15.53
CA HIS A 335 53.25 16.55 -16.56
C HIS A 335 54.20 15.55 -17.24
N LEU A 336 53.88 15.19 -18.47
CA LEU A 336 54.81 14.60 -19.43
C LEU A 336 54.95 15.58 -20.59
N ALA A 337 55.99 16.41 -20.48
CA ALA A 337 56.50 17.20 -21.59
C ALA A 337 57.10 16.26 -22.64
N ILE A 338 56.54 16.24 -23.84
CA ILE A 338 57.19 15.69 -25.03
C ILE A 338 57.20 16.83 -26.06
N PRO A 339 58.38 17.33 -26.48
CA PRO A 339 58.47 18.44 -27.40
C PRO A 339 58.11 18.01 -28.83
N ALA A 340 57.45 18.92 -29.56
CA ALA A 340 57.20 18.80 -30.98
C ALA A 340 58.52 18.83 -31.76
N GLY A 341 58.65 17.93 -32.74
CA GLY A 341 59.76 17.88 -33.69
C GLY A 341 59.43 16.98 -34.88
N ASP A 342 59.05 17.63 -35.99
CA ASP A 342 59.44 17.36 -37.37
C ASP A 342 59.24 15.99 -38.06
N THR A 343 58.54 16.08 -39.20
CA THR A 343 58.72 15.39 -40.49
C THR A 343 58.15 13.97 -40.71
N TRP A 344 57.38 13.92 -41.82
CA TRP A 344 56.80 12.82 -42.61
C TRP A 344 55.43 12.27 -42.19
#